data_AF-A0A9D8AY96-F1
#
_entry.id   AF-A0A9D8AY96-F1
#
_cell.length_a   1.000
_cell.length_b   1.000
_cell.length_c   1.000
_cell.angle_alpha   90.00
_cell.angle_beta   90.00
_cell.angle_gamma   90.00
#
_symmetry.space_group_name_H-M   'P 1'
#
loop_
_entity.id
_entity.type
_entity.pdbx_description
1 polymer ?
#
loop_
_entity_poly.entity_id
_entity_poly.type
_entity_poly.pdbx_seq_one_letter_code
_entity_poly.pdbx_strand_id
1 'polypeptide(L)'
;MGEELVLLIERIPCLRLVSLDSPLAHQAVQIAAHHRLRGADSVYVAVAQAFNTTLIALDAEMLERGADLVRTTTPLQWMEEQEIVR
;
A
#
# COMPACT_ATOMS: atom_id res chain seq x y z
N MET A 1 -25.87 -5.39 0.01
CA MET A 1 -24.83 -5.37 -1.05
C MET A 1 -23.47 -4.94 -0.54
N GLY A 2 -23.30 -3.78 0.13
CA GLY A 2 -21.99 -3.37 0.66
C GLY A 2 -21.45 -4.22 1.81
N GLU A 3 -22.28 -4.53 2.80
CA GLU A 3 -21.90 -5.34 3.97
C GLU A 3 -21.49 -6.77 3.59
N GLU A 4 -22.15 -7.36 2.61
CA GLU A 4 -21.85 -8.70 2.11
C GLU A 4 -20.48 -8.75 1.39
N LEU A 5 -20.09 -7.68 0.70
CA LEU A 5 -18.77 -7.56 0.09
C LEU A 5 -17.66 -7.46 1.14
N VAL A 6 -17.90 -6.73 2.24
CA VAL A 6 -16.93 -6.63 3.34
C VAL A 6 -16.63 -8.02 3.92
N LEU A 7 -17.66 -8.81 4.19
CA LEU A 7 -17.49 -10.19 4.69
C LEU A 7 -16.72 -11.09 3.70
N LEU A 8 -16.85 -10.87 2.40
CA LEU A 8 -16.08 -11.61 1.39
C LEU A 8 -14.61 -11.21 1.41
N ILE A 9 -14.31 -9.91 1.52
CA ILE A 9 -12.93 -9.40 1.59
C ILE A 9 -12.24 -9.93 2.86
N GLU A 10 -12.91 -9.87 4.00
CA GLU A 10 -12.40 -10.35 5.30
C GLU A 10 -12.05 -11.85 5.29
N ARG A 11 -12.61 -12.62 4.35
CA ARG A 11 -12.37 -14.07 4.21
C ARG A 11 -11.26 -14.43 3.22
N ILE A 12 -10.63 -13.46 2.56
CA ILE A 12 -9.55 -13.73 1.62
C ILE A 12 -8.34 -14.31 2.39
N PRO A 13 -7.87 -15.52 2.03
CA PRO A 13 -6.70 -16.10 2.68
C PRO A 13 -5.48 -15.22 2.44
N CYS A 14 -4.62 -15.11 3.44
CA CYS A 14 -3.41 -14.27 3.41
C CYS A 14 -3.68 -12.75 3.35
N LEU A 15 -4.94 -12.29 3.52
CA LEU A 15 -5.24 -10.87 3.70
C LEU A 15 -5.10 -10.47 5.17
N ARG A 16 -4.41 -9.36 5.42
CA ARG A 16 -4.43 -8.67 6.71
C ARG A 16 -5.02 -7.28 6.52
N LEU A 17 -6.16 -7.03 7.16
CA LEU A 17 -6.73 -5.68 7.22
C LEU A 17 -6.00 -4.88 8.31
N VAL A 18 -5.53 -3.68 7.95
CA VAL A 18 -4.86 -2.76 8.86
C VAL A 18 -5.82 -1.64 9.20
N SER A 19 -6.14 -1.47 10.48
CA SER A 19 -6.96 -0.35 10.94
C SER A 19 -6.19 0.97 10.80
N LEU A 20 -6.85 1.99 10.25
CA LEU A 20 -6.29 3.34 10.19
C LEU A 20 -6.50 4.05 11.53
N ASP A 21 -5.61 3.78 12.47
CA ASP A 21 -5.58 4.44 13.77
C ASP A 21 -4.94 5.84 13.70
N SER A 22 -5.01 6.58 14.81
CA SER A 22 -4.49 7.95 14.85
C SER A 22 -2.98 8.03 14.56
N PRO A 23 -2.10 7.16 15.09
CA PRO A 23 -0.70 7.15 14.71
C PRO A 23 -0.47 6.95 13.21
N LEU A 24 -1.10 5.95 12.60
CA LEU A 24 -0.94 5.67 11.17
C LEU A 24 -1.50 6.79 10.31
N ALA A 25 -2.63 7.38 10.71
CA ALA A 25 -3.22 8.54 10.03
C ALA A 25 -2.31 9.76 10.08
N HIS A 26 -1.69 10.06 11.23
CA HIS A 26 -0.72 11.15 11.33
C HIS A 26 0.49 10.91 10.43
N GLN A 27 1.02 9.68 10.40
CA GLN A 27 2.12 9.33 9.50
C GLN A 27 1.74 9.53 8.04
N ALA A 28 0.56 9.08 7.63
CA ALA A 28 0.05 9.28 6.27
C ALA A 28 -0.05 10.77 5.90
N VAL A 29 -0.57 11.62 6.82
CA VAL A 29 -0.63 13.08 6.60
C VAL A 29 0.77 13.67 6.40
N GLN A 30 1.76 13.26 7.18
CA GLN A 30 3.13 13.73 7.01
C GLN A 30 3.70 13.31 5.65
N ILE A 31 3.45 12.07 5.22
CA ILE A 31 3.88 11.56 3.92
C ILE A 31 3.20 12.33 2.79
N ALA A 32 1.89 12.55 2.87
CA ALA A 32 1.13 13.33 1.89
C ALA A 32 1.70 14.74 1.73
N ALA A 33 1.98 15.42 2.85
CA ALA A 33 2.51 16.78 2.84
C ALA A 33 3.92 16.86 2.24
N HIS A 34 4.83 15.96 2.62
CA HIS A 34 6.24 16.03 2.20
C HIS A 34 6.48 15.46 0.79
N HIS A 35 5.78 14.39 0.41
CA HIS A 35 5.97 13.70 -0.88
C HIS A 35 4.89 14.07 -1.91
N ARG A 36 4.01 15.02 -1.58
CA ARG A 36 2.89 15.46 -2.44
C ARG A 36 1.97 14.32 -2.86
N LEU A 37 1.82 13.28 -2.04
CA LEU A 37 0.91 12.18 -2.34
C LEU A 37 -0.53 12.57 -2.01
N ARG A 38 -1.51 11.99 -2.72
CA ARG A 38 -2.92 12.15 -2.34
C ARG A 38 -3.14 11.46 -1.00
N GLY A 39 -4.14 11.93 -0.25
CA GLY A 39 -4.43 11.40 1.09
C GLY A 39 -4.58 9.87 1.12
N ALA A 40 -5.31 9.30 0.16
CA ALA A 40 -5.48 7.84 0.07
C ALA A 40 -4.17 7.11 -0.23
N ASP A 41 -3.38 7.59 -1.19
CA ASP A 41 -2.10 6.96 -1.59
C ASP A 41 -1.10 6.99 -0.44
N SER A 42 -1.05 8.10 0.30
CA SER A 42 -0.17 8.26 1.46
C SER A 42 -0.45 7.26 2.58
N VAL A 43 -1.70 6.78 2.70
CA VAL A 43 -2.06 5.73 3.68
C VAL A 43 -1.39 4.41 3.33
N TYR A 44 -1.40 4.02 2.05
CA TYR A 44 -0.74 2.78 1.62
C TYR A 44 0.79 2.87 1.76
N VAL A 45 1.38 4.02 1.46
CA VAL A 45 2.81 4.25 1.70
C VAL A 45 3.13 4.20 3.20
N ALA A 46 2.28 4.79 4.05
CA ALA A 46 2.45 4.73 5.51
C ALA A 46 2.37 3.29 6.03
N VAL A 47 1.43 2.48 5.53
CA VAL A 47 1.34 1.06 5.88
C VAL A 47 2.60 0.33 5.45
N ALA A 48 3.05 0.50 4.20
CA ALA A 48 4.27 -0.15 3.72
C ALA A 48 5.49 0.20 4.59
N GLN A 49 5.60 1.46 5.01
CA GLN A 49 6.68 1.95 5.87
C GLN A 49 6.57 1.37 7.29
N ALA A 50 5.39 1.39 7.90
CA ALA A 50 5.16 0.89 9.25
C ALA A 50 5.45 -0.61 9.40
N PHE A 51 5.23 -1.38 8.34
CA PHE A 51 5.48 -2.82 8.31
C PHE A 51 6.82 -3.19 7.63
N ASN A 52 7.63 -2.21 7.22
CA ASN A 52 8.88 -2.39 6.49
C ASN A 52 8.76 -3.38 5.32
N THR A 53 7.73 -3.18 4.48
CA THR A 53 7.39 -4.07 3.36
C THR A 53 7.45 -3.33 2.02
N THR A 54 7.43 -4.11 0.93
CA THR A 54 7.34 -3.57 -0.43
C THR A 54 5.92 -3.07 -0.70
N LEU A 55 5.81 -1.86 -1.23
CA LEU A 55 4.57 -1.35 -1.80
C LEU A 55 4.46 -1.81 -3.26
N ILE A 56 3.55 -2.75 -3.51
CA ILE A 56 3.24 -3.22 -4.86
C ILE A 56 2.01 -2.46 -5.36
N ALA A 57 2.13 -1.75 -6.49
CA ALA A 57 1.04 -0.94 -7.02
C ALA A 57 1.10 -0.77 -8.54
N LEU A 58 -0.02 -0.31 -9.12
CA LEU A 58 -0.12 0.06 -10.55
C LEU A 58 -0.11 1.57 -10.78
N ASP A 59 -0.35 2.37 -9.74
CA ASP A 59 -0.39 3.82 -9.85
C ASP A 59 1.04 4.38 -9.93
N ALA A 60 1.38 4.98 -11.07
CA ALA A 60 2.72 5.51 -11.32
C ALA A 60 3.10 6.65 -10.38
N GLU A 61 2.16 7.52 -10.01
CA GLU A 61 2.41 8.66 -9.10
C GLU A 61 2.75 8.14 -7.70
N MET A 62 2.05 7.10 -7.24
CA MET A 62 2.33 6.44 -5.96
C MET A 62 3.66 5.66 -5.98
N LEU A 63 3.98 4.95 -7.07
CA LEU A 63 5.25 4.23 -7.21
C LEU A 63 6.44 5.18 -7.24
N GLU A 64 6.35 6.29 -7.98
CA GLU A 64 7.41 7.29 -8.11
C GLU A 64 7.64 8.02 -6.79
N ARG A 65 6.60 8.58 -6.19
CA ARG A 65 6.73 9.42 -4.98
C ARG A 65 6.89 8.60 -3.71
N GLY A 66 6.41 7.35 -3.69
CA GLY A 66 6.59 6.41 -2.59
C GLY A 66 7.99 5.79 -2.54
N ALA A 67 8.73 5.78 -3.65
CA ALA A 67 10.06 5.17 -3.75
C ALA A 67 11.10 5.81 -2.82
N ASP A 68 10.89 7.08 -2.43
CA ASP A 68 11.75 7.79 -1.47
C ASP A 68 11.68 7.21 -0.05
N LEU A 69 10.60 6.49 0.28
CA LEU A 69 10.29 6.04 1.64
C LEU A 69 10.34 4.52 1.81
N VAL A 70 9.92 3.79 0.77
CA VAL A 70 9.79 2.34 0.79
C VAL A 70 10.17 1.78 -0.58
N ARG A 71 10.51 0.48 -0.62
CA ARG A 71 10.64 -0.22 -1.90
C ARG A 71 9.29 -0.24 -2.61
N THR A 72 9.22 0.31 -3.82
CA THR A 72 8.05 0.27 -4.69
C THR A 72 8.31 -0.64 -5.89
N THR A 73 7.28 -1.33 -6.38
CA THR A 73 7.36 -2.15 -7.59
C THR A 73 5.97 -2.38 -8.19
N THR A 74 5.91 -2.72 -9.48
CA THR A 74 4.65 -3.16 -10.09
C THR A 74 4.37 -4.64 -9.79
N PRO A 75 3.12 -5.10 -9.84
CA PRO A 75 2.81 -6.52 -9.72
C PRO A 75 3.60 -7.40 -10.70
N LEU A 76 3.72 -6.97 -11.96
CA LEU A 76 4.43 -7.73 -12.98
C LEU A 76 5.92 -7.88 -12.62
N GLN A 77 6.60 -6.77 -12.29
CA GLN A 77 8.00 -6.80 -11.89
C GLN A 77 8.22 -7.66 -10.65
N TRP A 78 7.36 -7.54 -9.64
CA TRP A 78 7.45 -8.38 -8.45
C TRP A 78 7.31 -9.87 -8.81
N MET A 79 6.35 -10.23 -9.66
CA MET A 79 6.15 -11.62 -10.09
C MET A 79 7.34 -12.15 -10.92
N GLU A 80 7.97 -11.33 -11.74
CA GLU A 80 9.19 -11.66 -12.49
C GLU A 80 10.38 -11.90 -11.53
N GLU A 81 10.55 -11.06 -10.52
CA GLU A 81 11.58 -11.20 -9.48
C GLU A 81 11.40 -12.47 -8.64
N GLN A 82 10.15 -12.88 -8.40
CA GLN A 82 9.83 -14.12 -7.68
C GLN A 82 9.87 -15.37 -8.58
N GLU A 83 10.25 -15.24 -9.86
CA GLU A 83 10.25 -16.32 -10.86
C GLU A 83 8.89 -17.01 -11.04
N ILE A 84 7.78 -16.31 -10.75
CA ILE A 84 6.40 -16.86 -10.83
C ILE A 84 5.91 -16.94 -12.29
N VAL A 85 6.44 -16.10 -13.19
CA VAL A 85 5.96 -15.93 -14.58
C VAL A 85 7.03 -16.35 -15.60
N ARG A 86 7.86 -17.35 -15.28
CA ARG A 86 8.79 -17.94 -16.25
C ARG A 86 8.19 -19.10 -17.03
#